data_AF-A0A1G2F8C0-F1
#
_entry.id   AF-A0A1G2F8C0-F1
#
_cell.length_a   1.000
_cell.length_b   1.000
_cell.length_c   1.000
_cell.angle_alpha   90.00
_cell.angle_beta   90.00
_cell.angle_gamma   90.00
#
_symmetry.space_group_name_H-M   'P 1'
#
loop_
_entity.id
_entity.type
_entity.pdbx_description
1 polymer ?
#
loop_
_entity_poly.entity_id
_entity_poly.type
_entity_poly.pdbx_seq_one_letter_code
_entity_poly.pdbx_strand_id
1 'polypeptide(L)'
;MREEGESFVKRNDLKIAVFGAGGAVGSILASFLQQIEDVSQIICLDCNLERMFSFLKNRKKIIHVLTAEGTNEKLIRRLKDCFLIINAASSLLNKRIMKIALELGSNYLDFASFDNDNQAEQKSFHKRFKEKKIAGWINWGIGPGLTNLLVAKLIDGLTDCVVRIRVAEDTKLAKQANGQEPLIFLWNPQLLIDEITSPVYPFSKDPRRARIIREPFSGPEFCVFPYPIGKITCRHMNENETITLKNMPDIREADVKTGGDDLERLFKILPKIKKRIKKGQIQEYLKNIKTPSPNEIKKMIQKGIILDGRVAILVEVDGQNPETEERIFKKATWMGLGLREVSHGTTHINFNTALVALCAIRQIINSSGPDPGVWAPEEISKTDREAILDCIQKKSNPVHFQTL
;
A
#
# COMPACT_ATOMS: atom_id res chain seq x y z
N MET A 1 -17.77 -16.40 -46.90
CA MET A 1 -16.86 -16.67 -45.77
C MET A 1 -16.89 -15.45 -44.87
N ARG A 2 -17.27 -15.65 -43.61
CA ARG A 2 -17.31 -14.62 -42.57
C ARG A 2 -15.88 -14.43 -42.05
N GLU A 3 -15.36 -13.21 -42.06
CA GLU A 3 -14.31 -12.80 -41.13
C GLU A 3 -14.97 -11.87 -40.12
N GLU A 4 -14.93 -12.34 -38.87
CA GLU A 4 -15.57 -11.74 -37.72
C GLU A 4 -14.85 -10.44 -37.37
N GLY A 5 -15.59 -9.33 -37.40
CA GLY A 5 -15.14 -8.08 -36.85
C GLY A 5 -14.92 -8.22 -35.36
N GLU A 6 -13.69 -8.01 -34.92
CA GLU A 6 -13.37 -7.73 -33.52
C GLU A 6 -14.18 -6.51 -33.10
N SER A 7 -15.26 -6.75 -32.35
CA SER A 7 -16.00 -5.69 -31.71
C SER A 7 -15.12 -5.12 -30.60
N PHE A 8 -14.47 -3.99 -30.88
CA PHE A 8 -13.96 -3.13 -29.84
C PHE A 8 -15.15 -2.64 -29.01
N VAL A 9 -15.50 -3.38 -27.96
CA VAL A 9 -16.44 -2.93 -26.94
C VAL A 9 -15.85 -1.65 -26.36
N LYS A 10 -16.47 -0.50 -26.67
CA LYS A 10 -16.20 0.75 -25.95
C LYS A 10 -16.35 0.47 -24.46
N ARG A 11 -15.27 0.61 -23.68
CA ARG A 11 -15.18 0.32 -22.25
C ARG A 11 -15.99 1.31 -21.36
N ASN A 12 -17.08 1.89 -21.85
CA ASN A 12 -17.81 2.97 -21.17
C ASN A 12 -18.81 2.47 -20.10
N ASP A 13 -18.63 1.27 -19.54
CA ASP A 13 -19.59 0.68 -18.59
C ASP A 13 -18.92 -0.31 -17.61
N LEU A 14 -17.76 0.07 -17.05
CA LEU A 14 -17.04 -0.78 -16.11
C LEU A 14 -17.69 -0.79 -14.74
N LYS A 15 -17.88 -2.01 -14.24
CA LYS A 15 -18.32 -2.30 -12.88
C LYS A 15 -17.15 -2.70 -12.01
N ILE A 16 -16.95 -2.00 -10.90
CA ILE A 16 -15.85 -2.26 -9.95
C ILE A 16 -16.42 -2.58 -8.56
N ALA A 17 -15.85 -3.58 -7.88
CA ALA A 17 -16.21 -3.91 -6.51
C ALA A 17 -15.07 -3.54 -5.54
N VAL A 18 -15.41 -2.91 -4.42
CA VAL A 18 -14.46 -2.50 -3.37
C VAL A 18 -14.88 -3.14 -2.04
N PHE A 19 -14.13 -4.15 -1.60
CA PHE A 19 -14.23 -4.72 -0.26
C PHE A 19 -13.51 -3.83 0.75
N GLY A 20 -14.09 -3.63 1.94
CA GLY A 20 -13.56 -2.70 2.94
C GLY A 20 -13.86 -1.23 2.63
N ALA A 21 -14.95 -0.95 1.91
CA ALA A 21 -15.30 0.40 1.47
C ALA A 21 -15.72 1.35 2.62
N GLY A 22 -16.00 0.82 3.82
CA GLY A 22 -16.14 1.61 5.05
C GLY A 22 -14.80 1.91 5.74
N GLY A 23 -13.72 1.30 5.28
CA GLY A 23 -12.35 1.61 5.71
C GLY A 23 -11.85 2.95 5.19
N ALA A 24 -10.75 3.45 5.76
CA ALA A 24 -10.19 4.76 5.42
C ALA A 24 -9.68 4.81 3.96
N VAL A 25 -8.89 3.83 3.53
CA VAL A 25 -8.40 3.75 2.14
C VAL A 25 -9.53 3.41 1.16
N GLY A 26 -10.35 2.39 1.48
CA GLY A 26 -11.43 1.93 0.60
C GLY A 26 -12.46 3.00 0.28
N SER A 27 -12.84 3.84 1.25
CA SER A 27 -13.79 4.95 1.03
C SER A 27 -13.22 6.07 0.15
N ILE A 28 -11.94 6.41 0.33
CA ILE A 28 -11.26 7.39 -0.53
C ILE A 28 -11.16 6.85 -1.96
N LEU A 29 -10.77 5.59 -2.10
CA LEU A 29 -10.65 4.94 -3.40
C LEU A 29 -11.99 4.88 -4.13
N ALA A 30 -13.06 4.47 -3.45
CA ALA A 30 -14.41 4.49 -4.01
C ALA A 30 -14.85 5.90 -4.44
N SER A 31 -14.35 6.95 -3.76
CA SER A 31 -14.58 8.34 -4.15
C SER A 31 -13.80 8.74 -5.41
N PHE A 32 -12.55 8.29 -5.55
CA PHE A 32 -11.76 8.49 -6.76
C PHE A 32 -12.31 7.76 -7.98
N LEU A 33 -12.77 6.51 -7.80
CA LEU A 33 -13.30 5.69 -8.90
C LEU A 33 -14.53 6.33 -9.56
N GLN A 34 -15.31 7.13 -8.83
CA GLN A 34 -16.46 7.85 -9.42
C GLN A 34 -16.05 8.84 -10.51
N GLN A 35 -14.82 9.37 -10.42
CA GLN A 35 -14.26 10.35 -11.35
C GLN A 35 -13.66 9.72 -12.60
N ILE A 36 -13.61 8.38 -12.67
CA ILE A 36 -13.22 7.68 -13.90
C ILE A 36 -14.44 7.60 -14.81
N GLU A 37 -14.30 8.09 -16.04
CA GLU A 37 -15.38 8.17 -17.02
C GLU A 37 -15.90 6.77 -17.38
N ASP A 38 -15.00 5.84 -17.65
CA ASP A 38 -15.28 4.44 -17.99
C ASP A 38 -15.98 3.65 -16.88
N VAL A 39 -15.94 4.13 -15.63
CA VAL A 39 -16.56 3.43 -14.49
C VAL A 39 -18.00 3.90 -14.33
N SER A 40 -18.95 3.03 -14.60
CA SER A 40 -20.39 3.30 -14.47
C SER A 40 -20.94 2.93 -13.10
N GLN A 41 -20.42 1.86 -12.49
CA GLN A 41 -20.95 1.30 -11.26
C GLN A 41 -19.84 0.86 -10.30
N ILE A 42 -19.99 1.23 -9.03
CA ILE A 42 -19.05 0.88 -7.95
C ILE A 42 -19.84 0.17 -6.85
N ILE A 43 -19.60 -1.12 -6.67
CA ILE A 43 -20.15 -1.89 -5.56
C ILE A 43 -19.24 -1.74 -4.36
N CYS A 44 -19.72 -1.05 -3.31
CA CYS A 44 -19.00 -0.87 -2.06
C CYS A 44 -19.48 -1.91 -1.04
N LEU A 45 -18.54 -2.68 -0.51
CA LEU A 45 -18.78 -3.82 0.37
C LEU A 45 -18.07 -3.61 1.72
N ASP A 46 -18.80 -3.76 2.82
CA ASP A 46 -18.23 -3.66 4.17
C ASP A 46 -19.02 -4.48 5.20
N CYS A 47 -18.38 -4.86 6.31
CA CYS A 47 -19.05 -5.49 7.44
C CYS A 47 -19.77 -4.48 8.34
N ASN A 48 -19.42 -3.18 8.24
CA ASN A 48 -20.04 -2.08 8.96
C ASN A 48 -20.73 -1.12 7.98
N LEU A 49 -22.04 -1.33 7.77
CA LEU A 49 -22.85 -0.46 6.91
C LEU A 49 -22.85 0.99 7.36
N GLU A 50 -23.03 1.25 8.67
CA GLU A 50 -23.13 2.61 9.20
C GLU A 50 -21.88 3.43 8.87
N ARG A 51 -20.71 2.83 9.08
CA ARG A 51 -19.41 3.43 8.74
C ARG A 51 -19.28 3.66 7.24
N MET A 52 -19.64 2.69 6.40
CA MET A 52 -19.63 2.88 4.95
C MET A 52 -20.57 4.01 4.51
N PHE A 53 -21.79 4.07 5.05
CA PHE A 53 -22.74 5.16 4.77
C PHE A 53 -22.20 6.51 5.24
N SER A 54 -21.50 6.58 6.37
CA SER A 54 -20.91 7.83 6.86
C SER A 54 -19.92 8.47 5.88
N PHE A 55 -19.24 7.66 5.05
CA PHE A 55 -18.28 8.15 4.06
C PHE A 55 -18.85 8.29 2.66
N LEU A 56 -19.77 7.40 2.28
CA LEU A 56 -20.16 7.20 0.88
C LEU A 56 -21.65 7.48 0.62
N LYS A 57 -22.35 8.17 1.53
CA LYS A 57 -23.80 8.47 1.39
C LYS A 57 -24.12 9.17 0.06
N ASN A 58 -25.21 8.74 -0.58
CA ASN A 58 -25.87 9.41 -1.71
C ASN A 58 -24.95 9.71 -2.92
N ARG A 59 -24.12 8.75 -3.32
CA ARG A 59 -23.23 8.86 -4.48
C ARG A 59 -23.82 8.13 -5.69
N LYS A 60 -23.97 8.84 -6.83
CA LYS A 60 -24.73 8.35 -8.01
C LYS A 60 -24.25 7.00 -8.56
N LYS A 61 -22.93 6.74 -8.55
CA LYS A 61 -22.34 5.50 -9.08
C LYS A 61 -22.16 4.40 -8.02
N ILE A 62 -22.48 4.65 -6.74
CA ILE A 62 -22.19 3.72 -5.65
C ILE A 62 -23.41 2.89 -5.29
N ILE A 63 -23.21 1.58 -5.23
CA ILE A 63 -24.16 0.63 -4.65
C ILE A 63 -23.56 0.06 -3.37
N HIS A 64 -24.27 0.21 -2.26
CA HIS A 64 -23.85 -0.28 -0.95
C HIS A 64 -24.30 -1.73 -0.73
N VAL A 65 -23.39 -2.59 -0.30
CA VAL A 65 -23.65 -4.00 -0.01
C VAL A 65 -23.07 -4.36 1.36
N LEU A 66 -23.92 -4.89 2.25
CA LEU A 66 -23.47 -5.47 3.51
C LEU A 66 -22.89 -6.87 3.28
N THR A 67 -21.71 -7.13 3.84
CA THR A 67 -21.03 -8.44 3.70
C THR A 67 -21.04 -9.29 4.96
N ALA A 68 -21.98 -9.04 5.89
CA ALA A 68 -22.02 -9.67 7.21
C ALA A 68 -22.05 -11.22 7.21
N GLU A 69 -22.29 -11.88 6.07
CA GLU A 69 -22.50 -13.33 6.00
C GLU A 69 -21.62 -14.05 4.97
N GLY A 70 -20.40 -13.56 4.73
CA GLY A 70 -19.44 -14.26 3.89
C GLY A 70 -19.85 -14.41 2.41
N THR A 71 -19.08 -15.23 1.69
CA THR A 71 -19.27 -15.58 0.29
C THR A 71 -20.46 -16.51 0.12
N ASN A 72 -21.63 -15.92 -0.13
CA ASN A 72 -22.85 -16.65 -0.49
C ASN A 72 -23.21 -16.38 -1.97
N GLU A 73 -24.10 -17.20 -2.54
CA GLU A 73 -24.53 -17.04 -3.94
C GLU A 73 -25.09 -15.64 -4.23
N LYS A 74 -25.74 -15.00 -3.25
CA LYS A 74 -26.27 -13.64 -3.39
C LYS A 74 -25.14 -12.63 -3.65
N LEU A 75 -24.00 -12.78 -2.97
CA LEU A 75 -22.82 -11.95 -3.18
C LEU A 75 -22.26 -12.16 -4.59
N ILE A 76 -22.07 -13.41 -5.01
CA ILE A 76 -21.56 -13.74 -6.35
C ILE A 76 -22.47 -13.15 -7.44
N ARG A 77 -23.80 -13.30 -7.32
CA ARG A 77 -24.77 -12.71 -8.25
C ARG A 77 -24.67 -11.18 -8.30
N ARG A 78 -24.45 -10.50 -7.16
CA ARG A 78 -24.26 -9.05 -7.12
C ARG A 78 -22.98 -8.60 -7.81
N LEU A 79 -21.91 -9.39 -7.67
CA LEU A 79 -20.59 -9.13 -8.23
C LEU A 79 -20.43 -9.62 -9.67
N LYS A 80 -21.48 -10.21 -10.26
CA LYS A 80 -21.48 -10.64 -11.65
C LYS A 80 -21.06 -9.49 -12.58
N ASP A 81 -20.23 -9.82 -13.56
CA ASP A 81 -19.73 -8.89 -14.59
C ASP A 81 -18.86 -7.74 -14.04
N CYS A 82 -18.38 -7.85 -12.79
CA CYS A 82 -17.36 -6.92 -12.29
C CYS A 82 -16.07 -7.09 -13.09
N PHE A 83 -15.56 -5.99 -13.63
CA PHE A 83 -14.27 -5.95 -14.32
C PHE A 83 -13.10 -6.09 -13.34
N LEU A 84 -13.21 -5.45 -12.17
CA LEU A 84 -12.17 -5.41 -11.15
C LEU A 84 -12.76 -5.57 -9.75
N ILE A 85 -12.12 -6.44 -8.95
CA ILE A 85 -12.41 -6.62 -7.53
C ILE A 85 -11.22 -6.13 -6.71
N ILE A 86 -11.47 -5.15 -5.85
CA ILE A 86 -10.46 -4.52 -5.00
C ILE A 86 -10.67 -4.97 -3.55
N ASN A 87 -9.63 -5.52 -2.93
CA ASN A 87 -9.59 -5.75 -1.50
C ASN A 87 -8.89 -4.59 -0.78
N ALA A 88 -9.68 -3.65 -0.25
CA ALA A 88 -9.23 -2.62 0.68
C ALA A 88 -9.57 -2.95 2.15
N ALA A 89 -10.00 -4.19 2.43
CA ALA A 89 -10.23 -4.70 3.77
C ALA A 89 -8.94 -5.32 4.34
N SER A 90 -9.07 -6.20 5.33
CA SER A 90 -7.92 -6.92 5.89
C SER A 90 -7.27 -7.87 4.86
N SER A 91 -5.94 -7.94 4.85
CA SER A 91 -5.17 -8.90 4.05
C SER A 91 -5.48 -10.36 4.39
N LEU A 92 -6.02 -10.64 5.59
CA LEU A 92 -6.59 -11.95 5.95
C LEU A 92 -7.66 -12.44 4.96
N LEU A 93 -8.32 -11.52 4.26
CA LEU A 93 -9.37 -11.82 3.28
C LEU A 93 -8.83 -12.00 1.85
N ASN A 94 -7.53 -11.74 1.58
CA ASN A 94 -6.95 -11.80 0.25
C ASN A 94 -7.29 -13.09 -0.49
N LYS A 95 -6.90 -14.25 0.07
CA LYS A 95 -7.17 -15.57 -0.54
C LYS A 95 -8.67 -15.80 -0.78
N ARG A 96 -9.53 -15.34 0.13
CA ARG A 96 -10.98 -15.51 -0.01
C ARG A 96 -11.53 -14.67 -1.15
N ILE A 97 -11.11 -13.42 -1.25
CA ILE A 97 -11.58 -12.50 -2.29
C ILE A 97 -10.96 -12.85 -3.65
N MET A 98 -9.72 -13.32 -3.71
CA MET A 98 -9.13 -13.85 -4.95
C MET A 98 -9.88 -15.07 -5.50
N LYS A 99 -10.43 -15.93 -4.63
CA LYS A 99 -11.30 -17.04 -5.06
C LYS A 99 -12.57 -16.52 -5.73
N ILE A 100 -13.17 -15.45 -5.18
CA ILE A 100 -14.34 -14.78 -5.79
C ILE A 100 -13.96 -14.21 -7.17
N ALA A 101 -12.81 -13.53 -7.26
CA ALA A 101 -12.33 -12.97 -8.52
C ALA A 101 -12.12 -14.06 -9.59
N LEU A 102 -11.53 -15.20 -9.23
CA LEU A 102 -11.38 -16.35 -10.12
C LEU A 102 -12.72 -16.95 -10.57
N GLU A 103 -13.69 -17.06 -9.67
CA GLU A 103 -15.02 -17.59 -9.97
C GLU A 103 -15.74 -16.71 -10.98
N LEU A 104 -15.63 -15.39 -10.80
CA LEU A 104 -16.28 -14.38 -11.65
C LEU A 104 -15.51 -14.05 -12.93
N GLY A 105 -14.24 -14.47 -13.04
CA GLY A 105 -13.37 -14.03 -14.14
C GLY A 105 -13.06 -12.54 -14.08
N SER A 106 -12.96 -11.97 -12.88
CA SER A 106 -12.67 -10.55 -12.65
C SER A 106 -11.19 -10.33 -12.36
N ASN A 107 -10.63 -9.20 -12.80
CA ASN A 107 -9.31 -8.77 -12.32
C ASN A 107 -9.35 -8.52 -10.81
N TYR A 108 -8.18 -8.50 -10.18
CA TYR A 108 -8.04 -8.33 -8.73
C TYR A 108 -7.01 -7.26 -8.37
N LEU A 109 -7.23 -6.52 -7.29
CA LEU A 109 -6.24 -5.63 -6.68
C LEU A 109 -6.29 -5.65 -5.15
N ASP A 110 -5.14 -5.58 -4.48
CA ASP A 110 -5.05 -5.38 -3.02
C ASP A 110 -3.88 -4.47 -2.62
N PHE A 111 -3.70 -4.25 -1.32
CA PHE A 111 -2.73 -3.29 -0.77
C PHE A 111 -1.58 -3.93 0.01
N ALA A 112 -1.72 -5.17 0.45
CA ALA A 112 -0.75 -5.83 1.31
C ALA A 112 -0.94 -7.35 1.30
N SER A 113 0.13 -8.08 1.59
CA SER A 113 0.10 -9.52 1.80
C SER A 113 -0.15 -9.86 3.26
N PHE A 114 -0.62 -11.08 3.53
CA PHE A 114 -0.66 -11.60 4.88
C PHE A 114 0.59 -12.44 5.14
N ASP A 115 1.57 -11.83 5.80
CA ASP A 115 2.91 -12.38 5.98
C ASP A 115 2.98 -13.46 7.07
N ASN A 116 2.53 -14.67 6.75
CA ASN A 116 2.68 -15.82 7.63
C ASN A 116 3.99 -16.60 7.42
N ASP A 117 4.60 -16.50 6.24
CA ASP A 117 5.71 -17.36 5.82
C ASP A 117 6.76 -16.61 4.97
N ASN A 118 6.88 -15.29 5.13
CA ASN A 118 7.74 -14.44 4.29
C ASN A 118 7.44 -14.63 2.80
N GLN A 119 6.17 -14.86 2.43
CA GLN A 119 5.72 -15.10 1.05
C GLN A 119 4.40 -14.40 0.78
N ALA A 120 4.25 -13.85 -0.43
CA ALA A 120 3.02 -13.22 -0.86
C ALA A 120 2.03 -14.33 -1.19
N GLU A 121 1.07 -14.56 -0.31
CA GLU A 121 0.17 -15.71 -0.37
C GLU A 121 -0.72 -15.70 -1.63
N GLN A 122 -0.93 -14.52 -2.20
CA GLN A 122 -1.62 -14.30 -3.46
C GLN A 122 -0.92 -14.99 -4.64
N LYS A 123 0.40 -15.21 -4.59
CA LYS A 123 1.17 -15.86 -5.66
C LYS A 123 0.72 -17.29 -5.95
N SER A 124 0.14 -17.97 -4.97
CA SER A 124 -0.47 -19.29 -5.17
C SER A 124 -1.61 -19.30 -6.21
N PHE A 125 -2.17 -18.14 -6.55
CA PHE A 125 -3.23 -17.97 -7.54
C PHE A 125 -2.71 -17.71 -8.97
N HIS A 126 -1.40 -17.48 -9.15
CA HIS A 126 -0.81 -17.03 -10.42
C HIS A 126 -1.20 -17.90 -11.61
N LYS A 127 -1.06 -19.23 -11.51
CA LYS A 127 -1.40 -20.16 -12.60
C LYS A 127 -2.88 -20.10 -12.97
N ARG A 128 -3.77 -20.04 -11.97
CA ARG A 128 -5.23 -20.01 -12.18
C ARG A 128 -5.69 -18.69 -12.79
N PHE A 129 -5.06 -17.58 -12.41
CA PHE A 129 -5.29 -16.26 -13.03
C PHE A 129 -4.85 -16.26 -14.50
N LYS A 130 -3.69 -16.84 -14.81
CA LYS A 130 -3.23 -17.05 -16.20
C LYS A 130 -4.22 -17.88 -17.03
N GLU A 131 -4.66 -19.02 -16.51
CA GLU A 131 -5.65 -19.89 -17.18
C GLU A 131 -6.98 -19.17 -17.47
N LYS A 132 -7.40 -18.29 -16.56
CA LYS A 132 -8.61 -17.46 -16.69
C LYS A 132 -8.41 -16.19 -17.53
N LYS A 133 -7.19 -15.90 -18.00
CA LYS A 133 -6.84 -14.68 -18.75
C LYS A 133 -7.19 -13.39 -18.00
N ILE A 134 -6.98 -13.39 -16.68
CA ILE A 134 -7.20 -12.24 -15.80
C ILE A 134 -5.94 -11.92 -15.01
N ALA A 135 -5.81 -10.68 -14.52
CA ALA A 135 -4.68 -10.27 -13.71
C ALA A 135 -5.07 -9.96 -12.26
N GLY A 136 -4.16 -10.28 -11.35
CA GLY A 136 -4.18 -9.89 -9.95
C GLY A 136 -3.00 -8.99 -9.64
N TRP A 137 -3.28 -7.75 -9.28
CA TRP A 137 -2.30 -6.72 -8.96
C TRP A 137 -2.21 -6.58 -7.45
N ILE A 138 -1.15 -7.13 -6.85
CA ILE A 138 -1.04 -7.22 -5.39
C ILE A 138 -0.14 -6.13 -4.83
N ASN A 139 -0.35 -5.75 -3.58
CA ASN A 139 0.51 -4.85 -2.83
C ASN A 139 0.61 -3.42 -3.41
N TRP A 140 -0.51 -2.82 -3.82
CA TRP A 140 -0.57 -1.49 -4.45
C TRP A 140 -0.86 -0.34 -3.47
N GLY A 141 -0.01 -0.17 -2.45
CA GLY A 141 -0.04 0.95 -1.50
C GLY A 141 1.10 1.95 -1.69
N ILE A 142 1.52 2.61 -0.60
CA ILE A 142 2.77 3.40 -0.59
C ILE A 142 3.95 2.45 -0.40
N GLY A 143 3.97 1.77 0.75
CA GLY A 143 4.88 0.68 1.08
C GLY A 143 4.08 -0.47 1.72
N PRO A 144 4.05 -1.67 1.10
CA PRO A 144 4.52 -1.98 -0.25
C PRO A 144 3.69 -1.27 -1.34
N GLY A 145 4.23 -1.15 -2.54
CA GLY A 145 3.56 -0.45 -3.65
C GLY A 145 4.49 0.47 -4.43
N LEU A 146 4.35 1.78 -4.19
CA LEU A 146 5.24 2.78 -4.76
C LEU A 146 6.72 2.50 -4.39
N THR A 147 7.01 2.03 -3.18
CA THR A 147 8.37 1.61 -2.78
C THR A 147 8.95 0.57 -3.75
N ASN A 148 8.24 -0.53 -3.99
CA ASN A 148 8.64 -1.58 -4.93
C ASN A 148 8.77 -1.05 -6.36
N LEU A 149 7.82 -0.21 -6.80
CA LEU A 149 7.83 0.39 -8.13
C LEU A 149 9.07 1.26 -8.37
N LEU A 150 9.49 2.03 -7.35
CA LEU A 150 10.72 2.81 -7.39
C LEU A 150 11.95 1.92 -7.43
N VAL A 151 12.01 0.86 -6.61
CA VAL A 151 13.10 -0.13 -6.69
C VAL A 151 13.23 -0.68 -8.10
N ALA A 152 12.12 -1.14 -8.67
CA ALA A 152 12.09 -1.73 -10.00
C ALA A 152 12.64 -0.76 -11.06
N LYS A 153 12.28 0.54 -10.98
CA LYS A 153 12.82 1.56 -11.90
C LYS A 153 14.32 1.82 -11.68
N LEU A 154 14.80 1.80 -10.44
CA LEU A 154 16.21 2.05 -10.15
C LEU A 154 17.09 0.88 -10.59
N ILE A 155 16.65 -0.37 -10.44
CA ILE A 155 17.43 -1.54 -10.84
C ILE A 155 17.45 -1.76 -12.36
N ASP A 156 16.61 -1.08 -13.16
CA ASP A 156 16.62 -1.21 -14.62
C ASP A 156 18.07 -0.97 -15.15
N GLY A 157 18.60 -1.98 -15.85
CA GLY A 157 19.96 -1.97 -16.42
C GLY A 157 21.09 -2.27 -15.42
N LEU A 158 20.78 -2.72 -14.20
CA LEU A 158 21.76 -3.11 -13.19
C LEU A 158 21.58 -4.58 -12.78
N THR A 159 22.66 -5.20 -12.32
CA THR A 159 22.69 -6.53 -11.70
C THR A 159 23.29 -6.46 -10.29
N ASP A 160 23.25 -7.55 -9.51
CA ASP A 160 23.87 -7.62 -8.16
C ASP A 160 23.47 -6.47 -7.21
N CYS A 161 22.19 -6.09 -7.26
CA CYS A 161 21.64 -4.92 -6.58
C CYS A 161 21.49 -5.15 -5.07
N VAL A 162 21.96 -4.20 -4.27
CA VAL A 162 21.64 -4.03 -2.86
C VAL A 162 20.64 -2.90 -2.73
N VAL A 163 19.48 -3.18 -2.15
CA VAL A 163 18.34 -2.26 -2.07
C VAL A 163 18.09 -1.84 -0.63
N ARG A 164 17.94 -0.53 -0.41
CA ARG A 164 17.52 0.03 0.87
C ARG A 164 16.27 0.87 0.67
N ILE A 165 15.19 0.52 1.35
CA ILE A 165 13.96 1.29 1.38
C ILE A 165 13.82 1.92 2.76
N ARG A 166 13.56 3.22 2.79
CA ARG A 166 13.29 3.99 4.00
C ARG A 166 11.96 4.71 3.84
N VAL A 167 11.07 4.53 4.81
CA VAL A 167 9.76 5.18 4.83
C VAL A 167 9.66 6.08 6.05
N ALA A 168 9.16 7.28 5.85
CA ALA A 168 8.87 8.25 6.89
C ALA A 168 7.37 8.47 6.99
N GLU A 169 6.80 8.26 8.18
CA GLU A 169 5.42 8.63 8.52
C GLU A 169 5.42 9.68 9.63
N ASP A 170 5.29 10.94 9.24
CA ASP A 170 5.44 12.06 10.15
C ASP A 170 4.10 12.75 10.41
N THR A 171 3.62 12.74 11.65
CA THR A 171 2.44 13.49 12.08
C THR A 171 2.87 14.52 13.12
N LYS A 172 2.83 15.81 12.79
CA LYS A 172 3.20 16.89 13.71
C LYS A 172 2.00 17.27 14.57
N LEU A 173 2.17 17.18 15.89
CA LEU A 173 1.11 17.47 16.87
C LEU A 173 1.51 18.66 17.73
N ALA A 174 0.51 19.45 18.17
CA ALA A 174 0.76 20.47 19.17
C ALA A 174 1.06 19.84 20.53
N LYS A 175 2.06 20.38 21.22
CA LYS A 175 2.38 19.99 22.60
C LYS A 175 1.24 20.39 23.54
N GLN A 176 0.92 19.51 24.46
CA GLN A 176 0.03 19.78 25.59
C GLN A 176 0.75 20.63 26.64
N ALA A 177 0.02 21.11 27.65
CA ALA A 177 0.56 21.97 28.72
C ALA A 177 1.74 21.33 29.49
N ASN A 178 1.84 20.01 29.51
CA ASN A 178 2.96 19.26 30.09
C ASN A 178 4.20 19.17 29.18
N GLY A 179 4.19 19.88 28.04
CA GLY A 179 5.28 19.89 27.05
C GLY A 179 5.37 18.63 26.18
N GLN A 180 4.48 17.65 26.36
CA GLN A 180 4.45 16.41 25.59
C GLN A 180 3.40 16.47 24.49
N GLU A 181 3.64 15.76 23.40
CA GLU A 181 2.63 15.55 22.37
C GLU A 181 1.66 14.43 22.77
N PRO A 182 0.36 14.55 22.44
CA PRO A 182 -0.59 13.47 22.69
C PRO A 182 -0.29 12.26 21.79
N LEU A 183 -0.61 11.05 22.25
CA LEU A 183 -0.55 9.86 21.43
C LEU A 183 -1.82 9.74 20.58
N ILE A 184 -1.73 10.10 19.31
CA ILE A 184 -2.84 10.03 18.34
C ILE A 184 -2.36 9.25 17.12
N PHE A 185 -3.04 8.15 16.80
CA PHE A 185 -2.85 7.44 15.53
C PHE A 185 -3.92 7.86 14.54
N LEU A 186 -3.50 8.34 13.37
CA LEU A 186 -4.38 8.74 12.27
C LEU A 186 -4.80 7.57 11.37
N TRP A 187 -4.33 6.37 11.68
CA TRP A 187 -4.68 5.10 11.03
C TRP A 187 -4.93 4.03 12.09
N ASN A 188 -5.26 2.80 11.66
CA ASN A 188 -5.65 1.73 12.58
C ASN A 188 -4.43 1.16 13.35
N PRO A 189 -4.28 1.46 14.66
CA PRO A 189 -3.12 1.02 15.42
C PRO A 189 -3.03 -0.51 15.58
N GLN A 190 -4.08 -1.25 15.24
CA GLN A 190 -4.04 -2.72 15.26
C GLN A 190 -3.09 -3.30 14.19
N LEU A 191 -2.88 -2.62 13.06
CA LEU A 191 -1.90 -3.02 12.04
C LEU A 191 -0.47 -2.92 12.59
N LEU A 192 -0.21 -1.86 13.36
CA LEU A 192 1.07 -1.64 14.02
C LEU A 192 1.48 -2.81 14.93
N ILE A 193 0.51 -3.47 15.58
CA ILE A 193 0.79 -4.58 16.50
C ILE A 193 1.56 -5.69 15.78
N ASP A 194 1.11 -6.06 14.59
CA ASP A 194 1.76 -7.13 13.84
C ASP A 194 3.09 -6.63 13.26
N GLU A 195 3.15 -5.41 12.75
CA GLU A 195 4.38 -4.78 12.24
C GLU A 195 5.51 -4.72 13.29
N ILE A 196 5.15 -4.59 14.58
CA ILE A 196 6.13 -4.36 15.66
C ILE A 196 6.39 -5.56 16.56
N THR A 197 5.66 -6.66 16.36
CA THR A 197 5.85 -7.89 17.16
C THR A 197 6.23 -9.11 16.33
N SER A 198 5.98 -9.07 15.03
CA SER A 198 6.41 -10.08 14.07
C SER A 198 7.89 -9.91 13.74
N PRO A 199 8.68 -10.99 13.63
CA PRO A 199 10.08 -10.88 13.26
C PRO A 199 10.27 -10.20 11.91
N VAL A 200 11.36 -9.43 11.74
CA VAL A 200 11.65 -8.76 10.47
C VAL A 200 12.63 -9.63 9.67
N TYR A 201 12.31 -9.85 8.39
CA TYR A 201 13.11 -10.66 7.48
C TYR A 201 13.71 -9.80 6.37
N PRO A 202 14.91 -9.21 6.57
CA PRO A 202 15.68 -8.68 5.45
C PRO A 202 15.93 -9.78 4.43
N PHE A 203 15.88 -9.42 3.15
CA PHE A 203 16.18 -10.34 2.08
C PHE A 203 17.68 -10.39 1.81
N SER A 204 18.22 -11.60 1.63
CA SER A 204 19.57 -11.82 1.14
C SER A 204 19.67 -13.15 0.40
N LYS A 205 20.30 -13.15 -0.77
CA LYS A 205 20.69 -14.37 -1.51
C LYS A 205 21.90 -15.08 -0.91
N ASP A 206 22.75 -14.41 -0.12
CA ASP A 206 23.84 -15.09 0.61
C ASP A 206 23.23 -16.05 1.66
N PRO A 207 23.47 -17.38 1.58
CA PRO A 207 22.92 -18.36 2.52
C PRO A 207 23.27 -18.08 3.99
N ARG A 208 24.41 -17.42 4.24
CA ARG A 208 24.87 -17.04 5.58
C ARG A 208 24.03 -15.90 6.17
N ARG A 209 23.42 -15.08 5.32
CA ARG A 209 22.60 -13.93 5.70
C ARG A 209 21.09 -14.17 5.50
N ALA A 210 20.71 -15.13 4.67
CA ALA A 210 19.31 -15.46 4.33
C ALA A 210 18.43 -15.85 5.53
N ARG A 211 19.04 -16.26 6.65
CA ARG A 211 18.36 -16.63 7.90
C ARG A 211 18.45 -15.56 8.99
N ILE A 212 19.01 -14.39 8.68
CA ILE A 212 19.10 -13.31 9.66
C ILE A 212 17.70 -12.76 9.90
N ILE A 213 17.23 -12.95 11.12
CA ILE A 213 15.99 -12.36 11.61
C ILE A 213 16.39 -11.14 12.44
N ARG A 214 15.77 -9.99 12.16
CA ARG A 214 15.94 -8.77 12.95
C ARG A 214 14.79 -8.65 13.93
N GLU A 215 15.12 -8.15 15.12
CA GLU A 215 14.11 -7.75 16.08
C GLU A 215 13.36 -6.53 15.52
N PRO A 216 12.03 -6.48 15.63
CA PRO A 216 11.27 -5.27 15.34
C PRO A 216 11.79 -4.10 16.16
N PHE A 217 11.71 -2.90 15.59
CA PHE A 217 12.24 -1.67 16.18
C PHE A 217 13.77 -1.70 16.46
N SER A 218 14.52 -2.63 15.88
CA SER A 218 15.99 -2.63 16.00
C SER A 218 16.69 -1.91 14.85
N GLY A 219 18.01 -1.76 14.95
CA GLY A 219 18.85 -1.19 13.89
C GLY A 219 18.56 0.28 13.59
N PRO A 220 18.57 1.18 14.59
CA PRO A 220 18.29 2.59 14.37
C PRO A 220 19.28 3.19 13.39
N GLU A 221 18.76 3.96 12.43
CA GLU A 221 19.53 4.62 11.39
C GLU A 221 18.96 6.01 11.16
N PHE A 222 19.84 7.01 11.04
CA PHE A 222 19.39 8.34 10.66
C PHE A 222 19.16 8.40 9.15
N CYS A 223 17.93 8.70 8.77
CA CYS A 223 17.52 8.85 7.38
C CYS A 223 17.16 10.32 7.12
N VAL A 224 17.59 10.86 5.98
CA VAL A 224 17.34 12.25 5.59
C VAL A 224 16.34 12.27 4.44
N PHE A 225 15.13 12.71 4.74
CA PHE A 225 14.05 12.89 3.77
C PHE A 225 13.98 14.36 3.32
N PRO A 226 13.31 14.64 2.18
CA PRO A 226 13.02 16.01 1.77
C PRO A 226 12.34 16.83 2.88
N TYR A 227 12.57 18.15 2.85
CA TYR A 227 11.82 19.10 3.69
C TYR A 227 10.32 19.02 3.36
N PRO A 228 9.40 19.06 4.36
CA PRO A 228 9.59 19.48 5.76
C PRO A 228 9.81 18.34 6.77
N ILE A 229 10.02 17.09 6.33
CA ILE A 229 10.31 15.97 7.24
C ILE A 229 11.76 16.07 7.76
N GLY A 230 12.73 16.17 6.85
CA GLY A 230 14.13 16.26 7.22
C GLY A 230 14.68 14.96 7.83
N LYS A 231 15.49 15.09 8.89
CA LYS A 231 16.22 13.96 9.50
C LYS A 231 15.36 13.26 10.55
N ILE A 232 15.12 11.96 10.36
CA ILE A 232 14.41 11.11 11.32
C ILE A 232 15.18 9.82 11.61
N THR A 233 14.82 9.12 12.68
CA THR A 233 15.37 7.79 12.98
C THR A 233 14.45 6.71 12.41
N CYS A 234 14.96 5.91 11.47
CA CYS A 234 14.26 4.74 10.94
C CYS A 234 14.78 3.45 11.61
N ARG A 235 13.91 2.46 11.75
CA ARG A 235 14.19 1.16 12.38
C ARG A 235 13.58 0.03 11.56
N HIS A 236 14.06 -1.19 11.77
CA HIS A 236 13.46 -2.37 11.17
C HIS A 236 12.02 -2.56 11.65
N MET A 237 11.08 -2.72 10.72
CA MET A 237 9.69 -3.06 10.97
C MET A 237 9.29 -4.21 10.05
N ASN A 238 8.27 -4.99 10.45
CA ASN A 238 7.81 -6.10 9.63
C ASN A 238 6.95 -5.59 8.48
N GLU A 239 7.63 -5.21 7.40
CA GLU A 239 7.06 -4.64 6.18
C GLU A 239 7.03 -5.68 5.04
N ASN A 240 6.18 -5.47 4.04
CA ASN A 240 5.88 -6.49 3.03
C ASN A 240 6.70 -6.37 1.73
N GLU A 241 7.55 -5.35 1.54
CA GLU A 241 8.27 -5.18 0.28
C GLU A 241 9.23 -6.34 -0.01
N THR A 242 9.97 -6.81 0.99
CA THR A 242 10.97 -7.87 0.82
C THR A 242 10.36 -9.21 0.40
N ILE A 243 9.08 -9.41 0.70
CA ILE A 243 8.32 -10.61 0.39
C ILE A 243 8.21 -10.84 -1.12
N THR A 244 8.12 -9.76 -1.91
CA THR A 244 8.03 -9.83 -3.38
C THR A 244 9.35 -9.46 -4.06
N LEU A 245 10.12 -8.52 -3.52
CA LEU A 245 11.41 -8.09 -4.09
C LEU A 245 12.41 -9.25 -4.19
N LYS A 246 12.33 -10.23 -3.28
CA LYS A 246 13.17 -11.42 -3.32
C LYS A 246 13.02 -12.27 -4.59
N ASN A 247 11.91 -12.11 -5.32
CA ASN A 247 11.67 -12.81 -6.58
C ASN A 247 12.40 -12.14 -7.75
N MET A 248 12.94 -10.92 -7.58
CA MET A 248 13.69 -10.23 -8.61
C MET A 248 15.10 -10.85 -8.77
N PRO A 249 15.50 -11.26 -9.98
CA PRO A 249 16.77 -11.93 -10.21
C PRO A 249 17.97 -11.02 -9.95
N ASP A 250 17.84 -9.71 -10.17
CA ASP A 250 18.93 -8.75 -10.04
C ASP A 250 19.16 -8.28 -8.61
N ILE A 251 18.20 -8.48 -7.70
CA ILE A 251 18.34 -8.08 -6.29
C ILE A 251 19.10 -9.15 -5.52
N ARG A 252 20.24 -8.80 -4.95
CA ARG A 252 21.02 -9.66 -4.04
C ARG A 252 20.56 -9.52 -2.59
N GLU A 253 20.35 -8.29 -2.14
CA GLU A 253 19.94 -7.97 -0.77
C GLU A 253 18.90 -6.84 -0.77
N ALA A 254 17.95 -6.89 0.16
CA ALA A 254 16.99 -5.81 0.38
C ALA A 254 16.62 -5.65 1.85
N ASP A 255 16.59 -4.42 2.35
CA ASP A 255 16.08 -4.10 3.68
C ASP A 255 15.13 -2.89 3.67
N VAL A 256 14.15 -2.94 4.58
CA VAL A 256 13.18 -1.87 4.79
C VAL A 256 13.33 -1.36 6.23
N LYS A 257 13.26 -0.05 6.39
CA LYS A 257 13.14 0.59 7.69
C LYS A 257 12.13 1.73 7.65
N THR A 258 11.34 1.83 8.69
CA THR A 258 10.30 2.85 8.84
C THR A 258 10.61 3.71 10.05
N GLY A 259 10.29 5.00 9.96
CA GLY A 259 10.50 5.97 11.01
C GLY A 259 9.41 7.04 11.01
N GLY A 260 9.46 7.93 12.00
CA GLY A 260 8.56 9.08 12.10
C GLY A 260 7.99 9.27 13.49
N ASP A 261 7.31 10.40 13.69
CA ASP A 261 6.92 10.85 15.03
C ASP A 261 5.89 9.94 15.70
N ASP A 262 5.02 9.28 14.92
CA ASP A 262 4.03 8.32 15.46
C ASP A 262 4.73 7.14 16.15
N LEU A 263 5.79 6.61 15.52
CA LEU A 263 6.61 5.53 16.06
C LEU A 263 7.48 5.98 17.23
N GLU A 264 8.04 7.19 17.17
CA GLU A 264 8.84 7.76 18.27
C GLU A 264 7.99 8.05 19.51
N ARG A 265 6.76 8.55 19.34
CA ARG A 265 5.80 8.74 20.44
C ARG A 265 5.47 7.41 21.11
N LEU A 266 5.20 6.37 20.31
CA LEU A 266 4.99 5.03 20.85
C LEU A 266 6.24 4.53 21.60
N PHE A 267 7.44 4.69 21.03
CA PHE A 267 8.70 4.25 21.65
C PHE A 267 8.97 4.92 23.00
N LYS A 268 8.61 6.19 23.17
CA LYS A 268 8.75 6.91 24.45
C LYS A 268 7.82 6.38 25.55
N ILE A 269 6.66 5.84 25.17
CA ILE A 269 5.64 5.35 26.10
C ILE A 269 5.87 3.86 26.41
N LEU A 270 6.40 3.10 25.45
CA LEU A 270 6.78 1.72 25.67
C LEU A 270 8.01 1.62 26.61
N PRO A 271 7.99 0.76 27.64
CA PRO A 271 9.09 0.64 28.59
C PRO A 271 10.39 0.27 27.86
N LYS A 272 11.49 1.00 28.11
CA LYS A 272 12.81 0.84 27.44
C LYS A 272 13.10 -0.63 27.11
N ILE A 273 12.87 -0.98 25.84
CA ILE A 273 12.73 -2.35 25.39
C ILE A 273 14.13 -2.96 25.28
N LYS A 274 14.50 -3.82 26.24
CA LYS A 274 15.74 -4.62 26.20
C LYS A 274 15.54 -6.02 25.57
N LYS A 275 14.30 -6.41 25.24
CA LYS A 275 13.92 -7.74 24.72
C LYS A 275 12.73 -7.65 23.77
N ARG A 276 12.54 -8.64 22.90
CA ARG A 276 11.40 -8.76 21.98
C ARG A 276 10.06 -8.46 22.67
N ILE A 277 9.29 -7.52 22.12
CA ILE A 277 7.98 -7.16 22.66
C ILE A 277 6.98 -8.28 22.32
N LYS A 278 6.23 -8.74 23.32
CA LYS A 278 5.16 -9.73 23.09
C LYS A 278 3.90 -9.04 22.57
N LYS A 279 3.20 -9.68 21.62
CA LYS A 279 1.93 -9.22 21.04
C LYS A 279 0.92 -8.76 22.09
N GLY A 280 0.72 -9.55 23.15
CA GLY A 280 -0.21 -9.24 24.24
C GLY A 280 0.12 -7.96 25.01
N GLN A 281 1.41 -7.60 25.13
CA GLN A 281 1.82 -6.38 25.82
C GLN A 281 1.41 -5.14 25.02
N ILE A 282 1.71 -5.10 23.71
CA ILE A 282 1.29 -3.97 22.85
C ILE A 282 -0.23 -3.89 22.75
N GLN A 283 -0.91 -5.04 22.59
CA GLN A 283 -2.37 -5.07 22.57
C GLN A 283 -2.98 -4.39 23.80
N GLU A 284 -2.40 -4.62 24.98
CA GLU A 284 -2.86 -3.97 26.20
C GLU A 284 -2.65 -2.44 26.18
N TYR A 285 -1.55 -1.95 25.63
CA TYR A 285 -1.30 -0.52 25.48
C TYR A 285 -2.23 0.15 24.45
N LEU A 286 -2.50 -0.54 23.34
CA LEU A 286 -3.30 0.01 22.24
C LEU A 286 -4.81 -0.20 22.41
N LYS A 287 -5.27 -1.05 23.35
CA LYS A 287 -6.69 -1.41 23.51
C LYS A 287 -7.64 -0.22 23.68
N ASN A 288 -7.14 0.87 24.27
CA ASN A 288 -7.93 2.08 24.54
C ASN A 288 -7.70 3.19 23.51
N ILE A 289 -6.79 3.00 22.56
CA ILE A 289 -6.50 3.98 21.52
C ILE A 289 -7.54 3.82 20.41
N LYS A 290 -8.35 4.86 20.23
CA LYS A 290 -9.31 4.93 19.12
C LYS A 290 -8.74 5.81 18.01
N THR A 291 -8.76 5.30 16.79
CA THR A 291 -8.49 6.11 15.61
C THR A 291 -9.60 7.16 15.46
N PRO A 292 -9.27 8.46 15.38
CA PRO A 292 -10.28 9.50 15.22
C PRO A 292 -11.06 9.32 13.91
N SER A 293 -12.36 9.59 13.94
CA SER A 293 -13.19 9.70 12.75
C SER A 293 -12.76 10.91 11.90
N PRO A 294 -13.06 10.92 10.60
CA PRO A 294 -12.81 12.08 9.73
C PRO A 294 -13.31 13.43 10.25
N ASN A 295 -14.47 13.46 10.90
CA ASN A 295 -15.00 14.67 11.52
C ASN A 295 -14.17 15.10 12.74
N GLU A 296 -13.68 14.15 13.53
CA GLU A 296 -12.77 14.43 14.66
C GLU A 296 -11.42 14.94 14.15
N ILE A 297 -10.82 14.30 13.14
CA ILE A 297 -9.57 14.75 12.50
C ILE A 297 -9.73 16.20 12.03
N LYS A 298 -10.83 16.51 11.34
CA LYS A 298 -11.14 17.89 10.90
C LYS A 298 -11.19 18.86 12.08
N LYS A 299 -11.89 18.52 13.16
CA LYS A 299 -11.96 19.36 14.37
C LYS A 299 -10.59 19.54 15.02
N MET A 300 -9.77 18.50 15.05
CA MET A 300 -8.42 18.54 15.63
C MET A 300 -7.48 19.42 14.83
N ILE A 301 -7.55 19.39 13.49
CA ILE A 301 -6.81 20.31 12.62
C ILE A 301 -7.27 21.76 12.87
N GLN A 302 -8.58 22.01 12.91
CA GLN A 302 -9.15 23.35 13.15
C GLN A 302 -8.76 23.93 14.50
N LYS A 303 -8.66 23.08 15.54
CA LYS A 303 -8.22 23.46 16.88
C LYS A 303 -6.70 23.58 17.03
N GLY A 304 -5.94 23.33 15.96
CA GLY A 304 -4.47 23.36 16.01
C GLY A 304 -3.84 22.21 16.80
N ILE A 305 -4.57 21.13 17.05
CA ILE A 305 -4.04 19.93 17.73
C ILE A 305 -3.14 19.14 16.77
N ILE A 306 -3.58 18.98 15.53
CA ILE A 306 -2.78 18.39 14.45
C ILE A 306 -2.27 19.53 13.57
N LEU A 307 -0.95 19.66 13.47
CA LEU A 307 -0.30 20.78 12.81
C LEU A 307 -0.03 20.47 11.34
N ASP A 308 0.56 19.32 11.05
CA ASP A 308 0.82 18.82 9.70
C ASP A 308 0.91 17.28 9.72
N GLY A 309 0.92 16.66 8.55
CA GLY A 309 1.26 15.25 8.42
C GLY A 309 1.79 14.95 7.03
N ARG A 310 2.85 14.14 6.94
CA ARG A 310 3.61 13.86 5.73
C ARG A 310 4.02 12.41 5.68
N VAL A 311 4.06 11.86 4.47
CA VAL A 311 4.68 10.56 4.20
C VAL A 311 5.78 10.76 3.16
N ALA A 312 6.93 10.12 3.33
CA ALA A 312 7.99 10.16 2.34
C ALA A 312 8.68 8.80 2.19
N ILE A 313 9.21 8.58 1.00
CA ILE A 313 9.96 7.41 0.61
C ILE A 313 11.36 7.85 0.18
N LEU A 314 12.34 7.09 0.61
CA LEU A 314 13.71 7.10 0.11
C LEU A 314 14.05 5.66 -0.30
N VAL A 315 14.37 5.47 -1.58
CA VAL A 315 14.91 4.21 -2.11
C VAL A 315 16.33 4.45 -2.59
N GLU A 316 17.25 3.60 -2.16
CA GLU A 316 18.64 3.59 -2.59
C GLU A 316 18.98 2.22 -3.15
N VAL A 317 19.68 2.21 -4.28
CA VAL A 317 20.12 1.00 -4.98
C VAL A 317 21.60 1.16 -5.29
N ASP A 318 22.40 0.19 -4.82
CA ASP A 318 23.79 -0.01 -5.23
C ASP A 318 23.83 -1.27 -6.08
N GLY A 319 24.01 -1.13 -7.39
CA GLY A 319 24.05 -2.24 -8.34
C GLY A 319 25.26 -2.17 -9.26
N GLN A 320 25.50 -3.23 -10.00
CA GLN A 320 26.60 -3.36 -10.94
C GLN A 320 26.10 -3.14 -12.37
N ASN A 321 26.85 -2.37 -13.17
CA ASN A 321 26.63 -2.34 -14.61
C ASN A 321 27.13 -3.66 -15.23
N PRO A 322 26.30 -4.40 -15.97
CA PRO A 322 26.69 -5.71 -16.51
C PRO A 322 27.76 -5.64 -17.61
N GLU A 323 27.95 -4.48 -18.25
CA GLU A 323 28.93 -4.29 -19.32
C GLU A 323 30.28 -3.78 -18.79
N THR A 324 30.26 -2.82 -17.86
CA THR A 324 31.49 -2.17 -17.35
C THR A 324 31.96 -2.74 -16.01
N GLU A 325 31.15 -3.57 -15.35
CA GLU A 325 31.36 -4.09 -13.99
C GLU A 325 31.46 -3.03 -12.88
N GLU A 326 31.28 -1.75 -13.20
CA GLU A 326 31.30 -0.65 -12.22
C GLU A 326 30.07 -0.69 -11.31
N ARG A 327 30.25 -0.32 -10.03
CA ARG A 327 29.11 -0.13 -9.11
C ARG A 327 28.51 1.26 -9.30
N ILE A 328 27.22 1.29 -9.60
CA ILE A 328 26.42 2.50 -9.81
C ILE A 328 25.47 2.66 -8.64
N PHE A 329 25.49 3.84 -8.02
CA PHE A 329 24.54 4.17 -6.96
C PHE A 329 23.39 4.99 -7.53
N LYS A 330 22.16 4.53 -7.34
CA LYS A 330 20.95 5.26 -7.72
C LYS A 330 20.04 5.49 -6.53
N LYS A 331 19.33 6.60 -6.55
CA LYS A 331 18.44 7.05 -5.48
C LYS A 331 17.14 7.59 -6.07
N ALA A 332 16.04 7.29 -5.39
CA ALA A 332 14.74 7.91 -5.62
C ALA A 332 14.17 8.44 -4.32
N THR A 333 13.62 9.66 -4.35
CA THR A 333 12.87 10.23 -3.23
C THR A 333 11.52 10.72 -3.67
N TRP A 334 10.51 10.48 -2.85
CA TRP A 334 9.15 10.98 -3.07
C TRP A 334 8.54 11.41 -1.75
N MET A 335 7.73 12.47 -1.78
CA MET A 335 6.96 12.93 -0.63
C MET A 335 5.50 13.05 -1.03
N GLY A 336 4.61 12.39 -0.31
CA GLY A 336 3.18 12.45 -0.59
C GLY A 336 2.57 13.82 -0.32
N LEU A 337 1.34 14.01 -0.79
CA LEU A 337 0.54 15.16 -0.40
C LEU A 337 0.34 15.15 1.12
N GLY A 338 0.59 16.29 1.75
CA GLY A 338 0.48 16.47 3.18
C GLY A 338 -0.97 16.54 3.65
N LEU A 339 -1.16 16.47 4.96
CA LEU A 339 -2.47 16.41 5.59
C LEU A 339 -3.36 17.62 5.22
N ARG A 340 -2.75 18.78 4.96
CA ARG A 340 -3.46 20.01 4.55
C ARG A 340 -3.73 20.09 3.04
N GLU A 341 -3.07 19.27 2.24
CA GLU A 341 -3.20 19.24 0.78
C GLU A 341 -4.21 18.19 0.32
N VAL A 342 -4.48 17.18 1.15
CA VAL A 342 -5.45 16.13 0.87
C VAL A 342 -6.89 16.56 1.22
N SER A 343 -7.87 15.86 0.65
CA SER A 343 -9.28 16.18 0.86
C SER A 343 -9.68 16.16 2.34
N HIS A 344 -10.56 17.08 2.73
CA HIS A 344 -11.00 17.22 4.12
C HIS A 344 -11.60 15.91 4.67
N GLY A 345 -11.15 15.51 5.87
CA GLY A 345 -11.60 14.26 6.50
C GLY A 345 -10.81 13.02 6.08
N THR A 346 -9.75 13.18 5.28
CA THR A 346 -8.79 12.10 4.99
C THR A 346 -7.47 12.37 5.70
N THR A 347 -6.58 11.39 5.71
CA THR A 347 -5.22 11.55 6.23
C THR A 347 -4.22 11.44 5.09
N HIS A 348 -3.06 12.06 5.25
CA HIS A 348 -2.00 12.02 4.25
C HIS A 348 -1.63 10.58 3.87
N ILE A 349 -1.51 9.66 4.84
CA ILE A 349 -1.24 8.23 4.55
C ILE A 349 -2.38 7.62 3.71
N ASN A 350 -3.62 7.65 4.22
CA ASN A 350 -4.74 6.96 3.56
C ASN A 350 -5.03 7.52 2.15
N PHE A 351 -4.92 8.84 1.98
CA PHE A 351 -5.16 9.49 0.69
C PHE A 351 -4.08 9.11 -0.33
N ASN A 352 -2.81 9.18 0.04
CA ASN A 352 -1.71 8.84 -0.86
C ASN A 352 -1.72 7.34 -1.21
N THR A 353 -2.02 6.45 -0.25
CA THR A 353 -2.23 5.02 -0.52
C THR A 353 -3.34 4.80 -1.55
N ALA A 354 -4.49 5.45 -1.39
CA ALA A 354 -5.59 5.37 -2.36
C ALA A 354 -5.22 5.98 -3.72
N LEU A 355 -4.38 7.02 -3.75
CA LEU A 355 -3.92 7.68 -4.98
C LEU A 355 -2.98 6.79 -5.78
N VAL A 356 -2.05 6.09 -5.13
CA VAL A 356 -1.18 5.12 -5.80
C VAL A 356 -2.01 3.99 -6.41
N ALA A 357 -2.92 3.40 -5.63
CA ALA A 357 -3.84 2.38 -6.15
C ALA A 357 -4.72 2.90 -7.29
N LEU A 358 -5.21 4.15 -7.22
CA LEU A 358 -5.97 4.76 -8.32
C LEU A 358 -5.16 4.78 -9.62
N CYS A 359 -3.88 5.14 -9.56
CA CYS A 359 -3.02 5.15 -10.75
C CYS A 359 -2.80 3.75 -11.31
N ALA A 360 -2.60 2.76 -10.46
CA ALA A 360 -2.56 1.36 -10.87
C ALA A 360 -3.86 0.90 -11.53
N ILE A 361 -5.02 1.24 -10.95
CA ILE A 361 -6.34 0.90 -11.50
C ILE A 361 -6.57 1.56 -12.85
N ARG A 362 -6.18 2.82 -13.03
CA ARG A 362 -6.24 3.48 -14.33
C ARG A 362 -5.39 2.74 -15.37
N GLN A 363 -4.23 2.22 -14.99
CA GLN A 363 -3.40 1.43 -15.90
C GLN A 363 -4.05 0.08 -16.23
N ILE A 364 -4.66 -0.59 -15.26
CA ILE A 364 -5.45 -1.82 -15.51
C ILE A 364 -6.62 -1.54 -16.48
N ILE A 365 -7.27 -0.38 -16.36
CA ILE A 365 -8.39 0.05 -17.23
C ILE A 365 -7.92 0.49 -18.62
N ASN A 366 -6.76 1.12 -18.74
CA ASN A 366 -6.29 1.73 -19.99
C ASN A 366 -5.50 0.75 -20.87
N SER A 367 -4.70 -0.14 -20.27
CA SER A 367 -4.01 -1.20 -21.00
C SER A 367 -5.03 -2.11 -21.70
N SER A 368 -4.67 -2.80 -22.79
CA SER A 368 -5.53 -3.81 -23.44
C SER A 368 -5.86 -5.03 -22.54
N GLY A 369 -5.69 -4.87 -21.22
CA GLY A 369 -5.68 -5.89 -20.20
C GLY A 369 -4.24 -6.02 -19.67
N PRO A 370 -4.00 -5.93 -18.35
CA PRO A 370 -2.72 -6.34 -17.79
C PRO A 370 -2.41 -7.80 -18.12
N ASP A 371 -1.12 -8.15 -18.19
CA ASP A 371 -0.68 -9.52 -18.44
C ASP A 371 -1.37 -10.50 -17.48
N PRO A 372 -1.97 -11.60 -17.97
CA PRO A 372 -2.62 -12.57 -17.10
C PRO A 372 -1.66 -13.16 -16.07
N GLY A 373 -2.14 -13.34 -14.84
CA GLY A 373 -1.35 -13.82 -13.72
C GLY A 373 -1.48 -12.96 -12.48
N VAL A 374 -0.56 -13.12 -11.53
CA VAL A 374 -0.53 -12.35 -10.28
C VAL A 374 0.83 -11.66 -10.15
N TRP A 375 0.81 -10.33 -10.02
CA TRP A 375 1.94 -9.43 -10.16
C TRP A 375 1.99 -8.39 -9.05
N ALA A 376 3.15 -8.25 -8.43
CA ALA A 376 3.53 -7.17 -7.55
C ALA A 376 4.04 -5.97 -8.39
N PRO A 377 4.16 -4.76 -7.81
CA PRO A 377 4.50 -3.55 -8.55
C PRO A 377 5.84 -3.60 -9.30
N GLU A 378 6.81 -4.35 -8.79
CA GLU A 378 8.13 -4.52 -9.39
C GLU A 378 8.17 -5.53 -10.54
N GLU A 379 7.15 -6.38 -10.68
CA GLU A 379 7.12 -7.47 -11.67
C GLU A 379 6.29 -7.13 -12.92
N ILE A 380 5.54 -6.03 -12.91
CA ILE A 380 4.77 -5.58 -14.08
C ILE A 380 5.68 -4.97 -15.16
N SER A 381 5.15 -4.86 -16.39
CA SER A 381 5.92 -4.38 -17.54
C SER A 381 6.52 -3.00 -17.31
N LYS A 382 7.68 -2.71 -17.92
CA LYS A 382 8.33 -1.38 -17.83
C LYS A 382 7.38 -0.26 -18.26
N THR A 383 6.63 -0.47 -19.34
CA THR A 383 5.65 0.49 -19.86
C THR A 383 4.55 0.79 -18.84
N ASP A 384 4.00 -0.23 -18.18
CA ASP A 384 3.01 -0.04 -17.12
C ASP A 384 3.60 0.69 -15.91
N ARG A 385 4.83 0.32 -15.51
CA ARG A 385 5.54 0.98 -14.40
C ARG A 385 5.71 2.48 -14.66
N GLU A 386 6.13 2.85 -15.86
CA GLU A 386 6.32 4.24 -16.27
C GLU A 386 4.99 5.01 -16.31
N ALA A 387 3.94 4.43 -16.91
CA ALA A 387 2.63 5.06 -16.97
C ALA A 387 2.02 5.32 -15.58
N ILE A 388 2.21 4.40 -14.64
CA ILE A 388 1.74 4.54 -13.26
C ILE A 388 2.54 5.62 -12.53
N LEU A 389 3.86 5.62 -12.65
CA LEU A 389 4.71 6.67 -12.06
C LEU A 389 4.35 8.04 -12.61
N ASP A 390 4.10 8.18 -13.91
CA ASP A 390 3.65 9.42 -14.53
C ASP A 390 2.29 9.87 -13.98
N CYS A 391 1.35 8.94 -13.78
CA CYS A 391 0.07 9.25 -13.14
C CYS A 391 0.27 9.76 -11.71
N ILE A 392 1.13 9.12 -10.92
CA ILE A 392 1.41 9.51 -9.52
C ILE A 392 2.03 10.91 -9.49
N GLN A 393 3.02 11.18 -10.34
CA GLN A 393 3.68 12.48 -10.42
C GLN A 393 2.74 13.61 -10.87
N LYS A 394 1.76 13.31 -11.74
CA LYS A 394 0.73 14.28 -12.16
C LYS A 394 -0.33 14.56 -11.09
N LYS A 395 -0.57 13.62 -10.17
CA LYS A 395 -1.64 13.71 -9.16
C LYS A 395 -1.14 14.04 -7.76
N SER A 396 0.16 13.94 -7.53
CA SER A 396 0.82 14.22 -6.25
C SER A 396 2.08 15.07 -6.49
N ASN A 397 3.11 14.92 -5.66
CA ASN A 397 4.41 15.56 -5.87
C ASN A 397 5.28 14.73 -6.82
N PRO A 398 6.25 15.36 -7.51
CA PRO A 398 7.20 14.66 -8.37
C PRO A 398 8.05 13.65 -7.59
N VAL A 399 8.51 12.61 -8.29
CA VAL A 399 9.55 11.71 -7.79
C VAL A 399 10.89 12.26 -8.28
N HIS A 400 11.84 12.42 -7.37
CA HIS A 400 13.19 12.86 -7.71
C HIS A 400 14.11 11.65 -7.84
N PHE A 401 14.72 11.50 -9.02
CA PHE A 401 15.69 10.45 -9.31
C PHE A 401 17.10 11.03 -9.39
N GLN A 402 18.07 10.27 -8.91
CA GLN A 402 19.49 10.63 -8.91
C GLN A 402 20.33 9.38 -9.23
N THR A 403 21.36 9.54 -10.05
CA THR A 403 22.44 8.56 -10.26
C THR A 403 23.74 9.21 -9.81
N LEU A 404 24.54 8.51 -9.02
CA LEU A 404 25.79 8.96 -8.43
C LEU A 404 26.95 8.06 -8.85
#